data_AF-A0A943GC03-F1
#
_entry.id   AF-A0A943GC03-F1
#
_cell.length_a   1.000
_cell.length_b   1.000
_cell.length_c   1.000
_cell.angle_alpha   90.00
_cell.angle_beta   90.00
_cell.angle_gamma   90.00
#
_symmetry.space_group_name_H-M   'P 1'
#
loop_
_entity.id
_entity.type
_entity.pdbx_description
1 polymer ?
#
loop_
_entity_poly.entity_id
_entity_poly.type
_entity_poly.pdbx_seq_one_letter_code
_entity_poly.pdbx_strand_id
1 'polypeptide(L)'
;MSPVTIPPSLRPGDTVALVAPGAAVKNPLGLFRAVQFYQSLGLNVTIFPSCGMKRHKTQNDTKLIFCEEEVSDAQKLRELQRCFRDDTIKGIFCVRGGYGCIRLLQGLSKNVFAENPKVFCGYSDITFLHLWFVLHAGLVTFHAPMALADFSDIGTAKQRLTCASFARMIFRKNRTLFTLPMTAWTTGEAAGRLIGGNLSCVCAFVSTSFWTEPDEPFLLFIEEVNEPLYRVERMLWVLHYSGFFSKVCGIVFGSFTMDGCNSSACSSKTDRHACRDLLMRFFSTYYPHMYLASLPFVGHTSPNLTLPLGAMARADQHRLQIEL
;
A
#
# COMPACT_ATOMS: atom_id res chain seq x y z
N MET A 1 -14.59 -9.99 -12.60
CA MET A 1 -14.14 -9.53 -11.27
C MET A 1 -15.33 -9.43 -10.31
N SER A 2 -15.13 -9.62 -8.99
CA SER A 2 -16.20 -9.38 -8.00
C SER A 2 -16.61 -7.89 -7.98
N PRO A 3 -17.87 -7.55 -7.66
CA PRO A 3 -18.24 -6.16 -7.39
C PRO A 3 -17.31 -5.56 -6.32
N VAL A 4 -16.75 -4.39 -6.61
CA VAL A 4 -15.80 -3.75 -5.69
C VAL A 4 -16.56 -2.94 -4.64
N THR A 5 -16.27 -3.23 -3.38
CA THR A 5 -16.83 -2.61 -2.18
C THR A 5 -15.85 -1.61 -1.61
N ILE A 6 -16.32 -0.40 -1.38
CA ILE A 6 -15.59 0.62 -0.63
C ILE A 6 -15.89 0.40 0.85
N PRO A 7 -14.88 0.20 1.72
CA PRO A 7 -15.14 -0.07 3.14
C PRO A 7 -15.74 1.16 3.84
N PRO A 8 -16.54 0.98 4.91
CA PRO A 8 -17.03 2.10 5.70
C PRO A 8 -15.89 3.02 6.17
N SER A 9 -16.12 4.34 6.18
CA SER A 9 -15.18 5.30 6.76
C SER A 9 -15.08 5.10 8.27
N LEU A 10 -13.89 5.34 8.84
CA LEU A 10 -13.72 5.39 10.29
C LEU A 10 -14.35 6.65 10.88
N ARG A 11 -14.51 6.66 12.21
CA ARG A 11 -14.94 7.80 13.03
C ARG A 11 -14.14 7.81 14.34
N PRO A 12 -13.96 8.98 14.99
CA PRO A 12 -13.46 9.01 16.36
C PRO A 12 -14.29 8.07 17.27
N GLY A 13 -13.61 7.30 18.11
CA GLY A 13 -14.18 6.24 18.94
C GLY A 13 -14.07 4.83 18.33
N ASP A 14 -13.86 4.70 17.02
CA ASP A 14 -13.68 3.39 16.38
C ASP A 14 -12.39 2.71 16.84
N THR A 15 -12.42 1.38 16.91
CA THR A 15 -11.23 0.59 17.20
C THR A 15 -10.51 0.18 15.93
N VAL A 16 -9.20 0.36 15.89
CA VAL A 16 -8.31 -0.12 14.82
C VAL A 16 -7.33 -1.14 15.34
N ALA A 17 -7.03 -2.14 14.52
CA ALA A 17 -6.05 -3.16 14.81
C ALA A 17 -4.70 -2.81 14.18
N LEU A 18 -3.62 -2.96 14.95
CA LEU A 18 -2.25 -2.95 14.44
C LEU A 18 -1.78 -4.40 14.25
N VAL A 19 -1.35 -4.72 13.03
CA VAL A 19 -0.86 -6.05 12.62
C VAL A 19 0.44 -5.94 11.84
N ALA A 20 1.25 -7.00 11.83
CA ALA A 20 2.48 -7.09 11.02
C ALA A 20 2.45 -8.34 10.12
N PRO A 21 1.73 -8.32 8.99
CA PRO A 21 1.67 -9.47 8.09
C PRO A 21 2.98 -9.70 7.31
N GLY A 22 3.81 -8.67 7.16
CA GLY A 22 5.15 -8.74 6.56
C GLY A 22 6.24 -9.09 7.58
N ALA A 23 7.23 -8.20 7.72
CA ALA A 23 8.38 -8.41 8.60
C ALA A 23 8.07 -8.16 10.09
N ALA A 24 8.89 -8.77 10.96
CA ALA A 24 8.82 -8.58 12.40
C ALA A 24 9.09 -7.14 12.82
N VAL A 25 8.51 -6.71 13.94
CA VAL A 25 8.76 -5.40 14.54
C VAL A 25 9.98 -5.49 15.46
N LYS A 26 10.96 -4.60 15.27
CA LYS A 26 12.19 -4.52 16.09
C LYS A 26 12.31 -3.21 16.90
N ASN A 27 11.33 -2.32 16.78
CA ASN A 27 11.36 -0.98 17.40
C ASN A 27 10.10 -0.74 18.25
N PRO A 28 10.11 -1.13 19.54
CA PRO A 28 8.94 -0.97 20.42
C PRO A 28 8.59 0.51 20.67
N LEU A 29 9.60 1.39 20.74
CA LEU A 29 9.37 2.82 20.95
C LEU A 29 8.64 3.45 19.75
N GLY A 30 9.03 3.08 18.53
CA GLY A 30 8.35 3.51 17.31
C GLY A 30 6.90 3.03 17.28
N LEU A 31 6.64 1.80 17.72
CA LEU A 31 5.27 1.26 17.79
C LEU A 31 4.41 2.07 18.76
N PHE A 32 4.95 2.39 19.94
CA PHE A 32 4.26 3.20 20.93
C PHE A 32 3.92 4.61 20.42
N ARG A 33 4.86 5.28 19.74
CA ARG A 33 4.62 6.60 19.13
C ARG A 33 3.52 6.54 18.07
N ALA A 34 3.50 5.49 17.25
CA ALA A 34 2.45 5.30 16.26
C ALA A 34 1.07 5.07 16.92
N VAL A 35 1.02 4.33 18.03
CA VAL A 35 -0.21 4.18 18.83
C VAL A 35 -0.69 5.54 19.34
N GLN A 36 0.21 6.37 19.89
CA GLN A 36 -0.13 7.73 20.34
C GLN A 36 -0.66 8.60 19.19
N PHE A 37 -0.10 8.46 17.98
CA PHE A 37 -0.62 9.14 16.80
C PHE A 37 -2.06 8.72 16.48
N TYR A 38 -2.36 7.42 16.42
CA TYR A 38 -3.73 6.97 16.15
C TYR A 38 -4.71 7.38 17.26
N GLN A 39 -4.26 7.36 18.52
CA GLN A 39 -5.06 7.85 19.65
C GLN A 39 -5.32 9.36 19.58
N SER A 40 -4.37 10.17 19.10
CA SER A 40 -4.58 11.61 18.92
C SER A 40 -5.57 11.94 17.79
N LEU A 41 -5.79 11.00 16.86
CA LEU A 41 -6.89 11.04 15.89
C LEU A 41 -8.24 10.64 16.49
N GLY A 42 -8.29 10.27 17.77
CA GLY A 42 -9.49 9.82 18.48
C GLY A 42 -9.82 8.34 18.27
N LEU A 43 -8.89 7.50 17.80
CA LEU A 43 -9.11 6.07 17.60
C LEU A 43 -8.68 5.24 18.82
N ASN A 44 -9.41 4.15 19.07
CA ASN A 44 -8.98 3.11 19.99
C ASN A 44 -8.03 2.15 19.25
N VAL A 45 -6.96 1.69 19.90
CA VAL A 45 -5.93 0.87 19.24
C VAL A 45 -5.79 -0.50 19.92
N THR A 46 -5.96 -1.56 19.14
CA THR A 46 -5.66 -2.94 19.55
C THR A 46 -4.40 -3.43 18.86
N ILE A 47 -3.39 -3.83 19.62
CA ILE A 47 -2.12 -4.33 19.08
C ILE A 47 -2.15 -5.87 19.07
N PHE A 48 -1.92 -6.47 17.91
CA PHE A 48 -1.85 -7.92 17.76
C PHE A 48 -0.43 -8.48 17.98
N PRO A 49 -0.30 -9.75 18.38
CA PRO A 49 1.01 -10.37 18.64
C PRO A 49 2.01 -10.31 17.48
N SER A 50 1.54 -10.34 16.22
CA SER A 50 2.40 -10.12 15.03
C SER A 50 3.27 -8.86 15.11
N CYS A 51 2.86 -7.83 15.85
CA CYS A 51 3.63 -6.62 16.10
C CYS A 51 4.81 -6.80 17.08
N GLY A 52 5.29 -8.02 17.29
CA GLY A 52 6.36 -8.32 18.25
C GLY A 52 5.87 -8.22 19.70
N MET A 53 4.62 -8.62 19.95
CA MET A 53 4.01 -8.59 21.29
C MET A 53 3.70 -10.01 21.78
N LYS A 54 4.05 -10.33 23.02
CA LYS A 54 3.70 -11.60 23.68
C LYS A 54 2.79 -11.33 24.87
N ARG A 55 1.79 -12.18 25.08
CA ARG A 55 0.97 -12.14 26.29
C ARG A 55 1.78 -12.68 27.46
N HIS A 56 1.96 -11.87 28.49
CA HIS A 56 2.58 -12.24 29.74
C HIS A 56 1.51 -12.21 30.83
N LYS A 57 1.16 -13.40 31.34
CA LYS A 57 0.26 -13.54 32.49
C LYS A 57 1.05 -13.28 33.77
N THR A 58 0.63 -12.30 34.54
CA THR A 58 0.99 -12.15 35.95
C THR A 58 -0.09 -12.82 36.81
N GLN A 59 0.14 -12.96 38.11
CA GLN A 59 -0.85 -13.55 39.03
C GLN A 59 -2.22 -12.85 38.98
N ASN A 60 -2.27 -11.56 38.62
CA ASN A 60 -3.49 -10.75 38.69
C ASN A 60 -3.93 -10.16 37.34
N ASP A 61 -3.16 -10.31 36.26
CA ASP A 61 -3.44 -9.63 34.97
C ASP A 61 -2.75 -10.31 33.77
N THR A 62 -3.21 -10.02 32.55
CA THR A 62 -2.52 -10.40 31.30
C THR A 62 -2.07 -9.14 30.56
N LYS A 63 -0.76 -8.91 30.52
CA LYS A 63 -0.16 -7.75 29.82
C LYS A 63 0.49 -8.17 28.50
N LEU A 64 0.57 -7.25 27.54
CA LEU A 64 1.40 -7.44 26.35
C LEU A 64 2.81 -6.90 26.64
N ILE A 65 3.83 -7.73 26.40
CA ILE A 65 5.25 -7.35 26.47
C ILE A 65 5.87 -7.45 25.09
N PHE A 66 6.85 -6.60 24.80
CA PHE A 66 7.61 -6.71 23.56
C PHE A 66 8.43 -8.00 23.53
N CYS A 67 8.45 -8.66 22.38
CA CYS A 67 9.15 -9.91 22.16
C CYS A 67 9.69 -9.93 20.73
N GLU A 68 10.99 -10.22 20.60
CA GLU A 68 11.67 -10.29 19.30
C GLU A 68 11.46 -11.62 18.56
N GLU A 69 10.70 -12.55 19.14
CA GLU A 69 10.37 -13.83 18.51
C GLU A 69 9.62 -13.62 17.18
N GLU A 70 10.06 -14.32 16.14
CA GLU A 70 9.34 -14.31 14.86
C GLU A 70 7.97 -14.97 15.01
N VAL A 71 6.94 -14.26 14.59
CA VAL A 71 5.58 -14.79 14.55
C VAL A 71 5.38 -15.59 13.26
N SER A 72 4.93 -16.84 13.40
CA SER A 72 4.68 -17.74 12.26
C SER A 72 3.68 -17.16 11.26
N ASP A 73 3.83 -17.51 9.98
CA ASP A 73 2.90 -17.10 8.91
C ASP A 73 1.46 -17.54 9.21
N ALA A 74 1.28 -18.75 9.73
CA ALA A 74 -0.04 -19.25 10.14
C ALA A 74 -0.69 -18.38 11.22
N GLN A 75 0.10 -17.87 12.17
CA GLN A 75 -0.40 -16.95 13.18
C GLN A 75 -0.72 -15.57 12.58
N LYS A 76 0.15 -15.00 11.75
CA LYS A 76 -0.12 -13.72 11.04
C LYS A 76 -1.41 -13.78 10.22
N LEU A 77 -1.62 -14.88 9.49
CA LEU A 77 -2.84 -15.14 8.73
C LEU A 77 -4.08 -15.24 9.63
N ARG A 78 -4.00 -15.99 10.74
CA ARG A 78 -5.11 -16.09 11.71
C ARG A 78 -5.46 -14.74 12.31
N GLU A 79 -4.46 -13.95 12.67
CA GLU A 79 -4.64 -12.61 13.22
C GLU A 79 -5.31 -11.68 12.21
N LEU A 80 -4.84 -11.67 10.95
CA LEU A 80 -5.45 -10.87 9.88
C LEU A 80 -6.92 -11.24 9.67
N GLN A 81 -7.23 -12.53 9.51
CA GLN A 81 -8.60 -12.99 9.33
C GLN A 81 -9.48 -12.72 10.56
N ARG A 82 -8.91 -12.81 11.78
CA ARG A 82 -9.63 -12.44 13.00
C ARG A 82 -9.97 -10.96 13.02
N CYS A 83 -9.05 -10.08 12.62
CA CYS A 83 -9.32 -8.64 12.55
C CYS A 83 -10.49 -8.32 11.60
N PHE A 84 -10.61 -9.07 10.50
CA PHE A 84 -11.74 -8.93 9.59
C PHE A 84 -13.06 -9.49 10.17
N ARG A 85 -13.03 -10.61 10.89
CA ARG A 85 -14.25 -11.18 11.51
C ARG A 85 -14.74 -10.43 12.75
N ASP A 86 -13.87 -9.66 13.40
CA ASP A 86 -14.20 -8.98 14.65
C ASP A 86 -14.93 -7.65 14.35
N ASP A 87 -16.22 -7.60 14.66
CA ASP A 87 -17.06 -6.41 14.44
C ASP A 87 -16.67 -5.21 15.30
N THR A 88 -15.91 -5.41 16.37
CA THR A 88 -15.39 -4.31 17.20
C THR A 88 -14.26 -3.56 16.49
N ILE A 89 -13.51 -4.24 15.61
CA ILE A 89 -12.44 -3.66 14.80
C ILE A 89 -13.05 -3.05 13.54
N LYS A 90 -12.79 -1.76 13.28
CA LYS A 90 -13.28 -1.04 12.09
C LYS A 90 -12.20 -0.77 11.05
N GLY A 91 -10.93 -0.79 11.46
CA GLY A 91 -9.79 -0.61 10.58
C GLY A 91 -8.60 -1.48 10.96
N ILE A 92 -7.75 -1.79 9.98
CA ILE A 92 -6.59 -2.68 10.12
C ILE A 92 -5.40 -1.98 9.49
N PHE A 93 -4.42 -1.60 10.31
CA PHE A 93 -3.26 -0.84 9.89
C PHE A 93 -1.99 -1.71 10.02
N CYS A 94 -1.31 -1.89 8.90
CA CYS A 94 -0.04 -2.61 8.86
C CYS A 94 1.04 -1.74 9.48
N VAL A 95 1.77 -2.30 10.44
CA VAL A 95 2.78 -1.53 11.17
C VAL A 95 4.07 -1.30 10.37
N ARG A 96 4.38 -2.23 9.46
CA ARG A 96 5.47 -2.16 8.48
C ARG A 96 5.26 -3.16 7.35
N GLY A 97 5.98 -2.94 6.25
CA GLY A 97 6.13 -3.89 5.15
C GLY A 97 7.26 -4.87 5.45
N GLY A 98 8.17 -5.05 4.50
CA GLY A 98 9.33 -5.93 4.63
C GLY A 98 9.20 -7.15 3.72
N TYR A 99 9.08 -8.34 4.30
CA TYR A 99 8.93 -9.57 3.53
C TYR A 99 8.06 -10.58 4.29
N GLY A 100 7.10 -11.17 3.59
CA GLY A 100 6.32 -12.30 4.10
C GLY A 100 4.88 -12.33 3.62
N CYS A 101 4.32 -11.21 3.13
CA CYS A 101 2.91 -11.16 2.75
C CYS A 101 2.57 -12.14 1.61
N ILE A 102 3.50 -12.37 0.68
CA ILE A 102 3.34 -13.35 -0.39
C ILE A 102 3.06 -14.78 0.14
N ARG A 103 3.65 -15.15 1.29
CA ARG A 103 3.47 -16.49 1.88
C ARG A 103 2.10 -16.68 2.51
N LEU A 104 1.35 -15.59 2.71
CA LEU A 104 0.00 -15.64 3.29
C LEU A 104 -1.07 -15.91 2.23
N LEU A 105 -0.78 -15.68 0.94
CA LEU A 105 -1.79 -15.64 -0.14
C LEU A 105 -2.64 -16.92 -0.24
N GLN A 106 -2.02 -18.09 -0.08
CA GLN A 106 -2.73 -19.38 -0.17
C GLN A 106 -3.80 -19.57 0.91
N GLY A 107 -3.61 -18.94 2.08
CA GLY A 107 -4.52 -19.10 3.20
C GLY A 107 -5.59 -18.00 3.29
N LEU A 108 -5.60 -17.02 2.39
CA LEU A 108 -6.59 -15.96 2.37
C LEU A 108 -7.95 -16.49 1.91
N SER A 109 -9.01 -16.20 2.66
CA SER A 109 -10.37 -16.65 2.37
C SER A 109 -11.23 -15.49 1.86
N LYS A 110 -11.71 -15.57 0.61
CA LYS A 110 -12.54 -14.53 -0.02
C LYS A 110 -13.74 -14.15 0.85
N ASN A 111 -14.45 -15.13 1.37
CA ASN A 111 -15.66 -14.92 2.18
C ASN A 111 -15.37 -14.06 3.41
N VAL A 112 -14.23 -14.30 4.09
CA VAL A 112 -13.84 -13.51 5.26
C VAL A 112 -13.71 -12.03 4.93
N PHE A 113 -13.08 -11.69 3.81
CA PHE A 113 -12.77 -10.30 3.48
C PHE A 113 -13.91 -9.58 2.76
N ALA A 114 -14.62 -10.28 1.88
CA ALA A 114 -15.75 -9.72 1.12
C ALA A 114 -16.98 -9.48 2.00
N GLU A 115 -17.24 -10.35 2.98
CA GLU A 115 -18.39 -10.21 3.89
C GLU A 115 -18.12 -9.21 5.02
N ASN A 116 -16.86 -8.86 5.27
CA ASN A 116 -16.47 -7.98 6.38
C ASN A 116 -15.60 -6.80 5.89
N PRO A 117 -16.08 -5.95 4.97
CA PRO A 117 -15.27 -4.87 4.41
C PRO A 117 -14.86 -3.86 5.52
N LYS A 118 -13.55 -3.68 5.69
CA LYS A 118 -12.95 -2.77 6.68
C LYS A 118 -11.83 -1.96 6.04
N VAL A 119 -11.51 -0.80 6.62
CA VAL A 119 -10.37 0.00 6.18
C VAL A 119 -9.09 -0.81 6.38
N PHE A 120 -8.33 -1.04 5.31
CA PHE A 120 -7.05 -1.75 5.36
C PHE A 120 -5.94 -0.86 4.79
N CYS A 121 -4.89 -0.61 5.59
CA CYS A 121 -3.83 0.34 5.28
C CYS A 121 -2.44 -0.30 5.32
N GLY A 122 -1.59 0.02 4.34
CA GLY A 122 -0.16 -0.30 4.31
C GLY A 122 0.46 0.05 2.96
N TYR A 123 1.75 -0.21 2.77
CA TYR A 123 2.42 -0.12 1.45
C TYR A 123 3.61 -1.09 1.39
N SER A 124 4.41 -1.04 0.32
CA SER A 124 5.58 -1.93 0.15
C SER A 124 5.13 -3.39 0.00
N ASP A 125 5.69 -4.34 0.75
CA ASP A 125 5.30 -5.77 0.78
C ASP A 125 3.79 -6.01 1.01
N ILE A 126 3.09 -5.06 1.62
CA ILE A 126 1.63 -5.12 1.78
C ILE A 126 0.89 -5.13 0.43
N THR A 127 1.56 -4.73 -0.67
CA THR A 127 1.06 -4.80 -2.05
C THR A 127 0.50 -6.17 -2.41
N PHE A 128 1.10 -7.27 -1.94
CA PHE A 128 0.55 -8.61 -2.17
C PHE A 128 -0.89 -8.76 -1.64
N LEU A 129 -1.16 -8.18 -0.46
CA LEU A 129 -2.50 -8.18 0.13
C LEU A 129 -3.42 -7.20 -0.57
N HIS A 130 -2.94 -6.01 -0.94
CA HIS A 130 -3.73 -5.04 -1.72
C HIS A 130 -4.24 -5.63 -3.03
N LEU A 131 -3.36 -6.25 -3.82
CA LEU A 131 -3.71 -6.91 -5.07
C LEU A 131 -4.71 -8.03 -4.83
N TRP A 132 -4.46 -8.88 -3.82
CA TRP A 132 -5.35 -9.99 -3.52
C TRP A 132 -6.75 -9.50 -3.10
N PHE A 133 -6.84 -8.47 -2.25
CA PHE A 133 -8.11 -7.91 -1.81
C PHE A 133 -8.90 -7.27 -2.95
N VAL A 134 -8.23 -6.54 -3.85
CA VAL A 134 -8.90 -5.92 -4.99
C VAL A 134 -9.41 -6.99 -5.97
N LEU A 135 -8.56 -7.95 -6.34
CA LEU A 135 -8.87 -8.93 -7.39
C LEU A 135 -9.83 -10.03 -6.92
N HIS A 136 -9.65 -10.55 -5.70
CA HIS A 136 -10.39 -11.72 -5.20
C HIS A 136 -11.54 -11.33 -4.28
N ALA A 137 -11.30 -10.42 -3.34
CA ALA A 137 -12.32 -9.99 -2.37
C ALA A 137 -13.20 -8.84 -2.87
N GLY A 138 -12.81 -8.16 -3.96
CA GLY A 138 -13.49 -6.95 -4.41
C GLY A 138 -13.51 -5.88 -3.33
N LEU A 139 -12.40 -5.65 -2.64
CA LEU A 139 -12.31 -4.69 -1.54
C LEU A 139 -11.35 -3.55 -1.89
N VAL A 140 -11.83 -2.31 -1.81
CA VAL A 140 -10.95 -1.14 -1.87
C VAL A 140 -10.09 -1.10 -0.63
N THR A 141 -8.78 -0.94 -0.83
CA THR A 141 -7.79 -0.82 0.25
C THR A 141 -6.93 0.41 0.06
N PHE A 142 -6.12 0.79 1.04
CA PHE A 142 -5.40 2.05 1.03
C PHE A 142 -3.90 1.80 1.04
N HIS A 143 -3.24 2.13 -0.06
CA HIS A 143 -1.79 2.27 -0.12
C HIS A 143 -1.41 3.50 0.70
N ALA A 144 -1.01 3.28 1.94
CA ALA A 144 -1.01 4.28 3.00
C ALA A 144 0.24 4.21 3.87
N PRO A 145 0.68 5.34 4.45
CA PRO A 145 1.79 5.38 5.40
C PRO A 145 1.61 4.37 6.55
N MET A 146 2.71 3.75 6.97
CA MET A 146 2.72 2.68 7.97
C MET A 146 3.16 3.19 9.34
N ALA A 147 2.64 2.55 10.39
CA ALA A 147 2.82 2.95 11.78
C ALA A 147 4.30 3.24 12.14
N LEU A 148 5.20 2.31 11.85
CA LEU A 148 6.61 2.43 12.26
C LEU A 148 7.44 3.30 11.32
N ALA A 149 7.15 3.26 10.02
CA ALA A 149 7.94 3.95 9.02
C ALA A 149 7.64 5.45 9.00
N ASP A 150 6.37 5.82 9.18
CA ASP A 150 5.90 7.17 8.83
C ASP A 150 5.37 7.97 10.02
N PHE A 151 4.96 7.31 11.11
CA PHE A 151 4.36 7.98 12.28
C PHE A 151 5.21 7.89 13.56
N SER A 152 6.40 7.29 13.48
CA SER A 152 7.31 7.15 14.63
C SER A 152 8.15 8.40 14.92
N ASP A 153 8.19 9.37 14.01
CA ASP A 153 8.85 10.66 14.18
C ASP A 153 8.08 11.76 13.42
N ILE A 154 7.18 12.46 14.13
CA ILE A 154 6.32 13.50 13.58
C ILE A 154 6.86 14.85 14.01
N GLY A 155 7.48 15.60 13.10
CA GLY A 155 7.99 16.95 13.40
C GLY A 155 8.06 17.90 12.22
N THR A 156 8.24 17.37 11.01
CA THR A 156 8.40 18.15 9.78
C THR A 156 7.06 18.50 9.12
N ALA A 157 7.04 19.54 8.29
CA ALA A 157 5.87 19.88 7.48
C ALA A 157 5.44 18.75 6.54
N LYS A 158 6.40 17.98 6.02
CA LYS A 158 6.15 16.81 5.17
C LYS A 158 5.42 15.71 5.92
N GLN A 159 5.85 15.37 7.13
CA GLN A 159 5.13 14.39 7.97
C GLN A 159 3.72 14.88 8.32
N ARG A 160 3.52 16.19 8.56
CA ARG A 160 2.16 16.74 8.74
C ARG A 160 1.26 16.52 7.52
N LEU A 161 1.80 16.66 6.30
CA LEU A 161 1.05 16.35 5.07
C LEU A 161 0.73 14.87 4.94
N THR A 162 1.68 13.97 5.26
CA THR A 162 1.45 12.52 5.36
C THR A 162 0.28 12.22 6.31
N CYS A 163 0.33 12.74 7.54
CA CYS A 163 -0.72 12.54 8.54
C CYS A 163 -2.08 13.10 8.10
N ALA A 164 -2.10 14.30 7.50
CA ALA A 164 -3.32 14.92 7.02
C ALA A 164 -3.95 14.15 5.85
N SER A 165 -3.13 13.66 4.91
CA SER A 165 -3.57 12.82 3.80
C SER A 165 -4.18 11.51 4.30
N PHE A 166 -3.50 10.84 5.24
CA PHE A 166 -3.97 9.64 5.88
C PHE A 166 -5.31 9.86 6.59
N ALA A 167 -5.39 10.84 7.50
CA ALA A 167 -6.60 11.17 8.25
C ALA A 167 -7.78 11.51 7.33
N ARG A 168 -7.54 12.31 6.27
CA ARG A 168 -8.56 12.68 5.29
C ARG A 168 -9.15 11.45 4.59
N MET A 169 -8.34 10.43 4.33
CA MET A 169 -8.78 9.23 3.64
C MET A 169 -9.59 8.28 4.55
N ILE A 170 -9.12 8.07 5.78
CA ILE A 170 -9.77 7.16 6.72
C ILE A 170 -11.07 7.74 7.31
N PHE A 171 -11.14 9.07 7.50
CA PHE A 171 -12.33 9.79 7.99
C PHE A 171 -13.15 10.44 6.87
N ARG A 172 -12.99 9.98 5.62
CA ARG A 172 -13.69 10.54 4.46
C ARG A 172 -15.21 10.47 4.63
N LYS A 173 -15.93 11.36 3.95
CA LYS A 173 -17.38 11.23 3.79
C LYS A 173 -17.69 10.23 2.68
N ASN A 174 -18.87 9.61 2.71
CA ASN A 174 -19.33 8.76 1.60
C ASN A 174 -19.39 9.58 0.30
N ARG A 175 -19.04 9.00 -0.84
CA ARG A 175 -19.07 9.65 -2.16
C ARG A 175 -18.16 10.88 -2.25
N THR A 176 -16.95 10.78 -1.68
CA THR A 176 -15.93 11.82 -1.78
C THR A 176 -15.12 11.64 -3.07
N LEU A 177 -15.07 12.70 -3.87
CA LEU A 177 -14.10 12.82 -4.96
C LEU A 177 -12.77 13.34 -4.41
N PHE A 178 -11.74 12.51 -4.44
CA PHE A 178 -10.38 12.90 -4.11
C PHE A 178 -9.67 13.40 -5.36
N THR A 179 -8.83 14.42 -5.19
CA THR A 179 -8.02 14.97 -6.27
C THR A 179 -6.59 15.11 -5.78
N LEU A 180 -5.68 14.41 -6.45
CA LEU A 180 -4.24 14.49 -6.20
C LEU A 180 -3.56 15.17 -7.38
N PRO A 181 -2.67 16.14 -7.14
CA PRO A 181 -1.90 16.76 -8.21
C PRO A 181 -0.91 15.75 -8.79
N MET A 182 -0.80 15.73 -10.12
CA MET A 182 0.16 14.90 -10.83
C MET A 182 0.73 15.63 -12.04
N THR A 183 1.76 15.06 -12.63
CA THR A 183 2.37 15.56 -13.87
C THR A 183 2.29 14.49 -14.94
N ALA A 184 1.45 14.70 -15.95
CA ALA A 184 1.40 13.82 -17.11
C ALA A 184 2.73 13.88 -17.89
N TRP A 185 3.18 12.73 -18.38
CA TRP A 185 4.34 12.58 -19.26
C TRP A 185 3.93 12.44 -20.73
N THR A 186 2.69 11.99 -20.98
CA THR A 186 2.07 11.90 -22.30
C THR A 186 0.81 12.76 -22.34
N THR A 187 0.28 12.98 -23.54
CA THR A 187 -1.02 13.66 -23.71
C THR A 187 -2.18 12.68 -23.55
N GLY A 188 -3.39 13.21 -23.33
CA GLY A 188 -4.62 12.42 -23.22
C GLY A 188 -5.08 12.24 -21.77
N GLU A 189 -5.95 11.25 -21.59
CA GLU A 189 -6.55 10.88 -20.32
C GLU A 189 -6.72 9.36 -20.25
N ALA A 190 -6.77 8.83 -19.04
CA ALA A 190 -7.06 7.42 -18.81
C ALA A 190 -7.98 7.27 -17.59
N ALA A 191 -8.89 6.31 -17.65
CA ALA A 191 -9.82 6.02 -16.58
C ALA A 191 -9.96 4.51 -16.39
N GLY A 192 -10.07 4.10 -15.14
CA GLY A 192 -10.16 2.69 -14.78
C GLY A 192 -9.98 2.51 -13.28
N ARG A 193 -10.15 1.26 -12.83
CA ARG A 193 -9.83 0.93 -11.44
C ARG A 193 -8.34 1.10 -11.21
N LEU A 194 -7.96 1.69 -10.09
CA LEU A 194 -6.55 1.85 -9.72
C LEU A 194 -6.02 0.57 -9.09
N ILE A 195 -5.12 -0.14 -9.75
CA ILE A 195 -4.56 -1.42 -9.29
C ILE A 195 -3.04 -1.31 -9.26
N GLY A 196 -2.39 -1.89 -8.25
CA GLY A 196 -0.93 -1.96 -8.19
C GLY A 196 -0.37 -1.74 -6.79
N GLY A 197 0.76 -1.03 -6.69
CA GLY A 197 1.53 -0.82 -5.46
C GLY A 197 3.03 -0.82 -5.73
N ASN A 198 3.80 -1.53 -4.94
CA ASN A 198 5.24 -1.69 -5.14
C ASN A 198 5.55 -2.55 -6.39
N LEU A 199 6.40 -2.08 -7.30
CA LEU A 199 6.69 -2.73 -8.60
C LEU A 199 7.23 -4.15 -8.44
N SER A 200 8.18 -4.38 -7.53
CA SER A 200 8.71 -5.71 -7.23
C SER A 200 7.63 -6.67 -6.76
N CYS A 201 6.73 -6.19 -5.91
CA CYS A 201 5.60 -6.98 -5.43
C CYS A 201 4.58 -7.26 -6.54
N VAL A 202 4.27 -6.28 -7.40
CA VAL A 202 3.39 -6.46 -8.57
C VAL A 202 3.97 -7.50 -9.52
N CYS A 203 5.26 -7.37 -9.89
CA CYS A 203 5.95 -8.31 -10.77
C CYS A 203 5.93 -9.74 -10.21
N ALA A 204 6.17 -9.89 -8.91
CA ALA A 204 6.12 -11.19 -8.25
C ALA A 204 4.69 -11.76 -8.21
N PHE A 205 3.68 -10.95 -7.86
CA PHE A 205 2.28 -11.40 -7.76
C PHE A 205 1.75 -11.88 -9.11
N VAL A 206 2.05 -11.15 -10.19
CA VAL A 206 1.69 -11.52 -11.58
C VAL A 206 2.26 -12.88 -11.99
N SER A 207 3.39 -13.27 -11.39
CA SER A 207 4.05 -14.56 -11.65
C SER A 207 3.45 -15.73 -10.85
N THR A 208 2.34 -15.52 -10.11
CA THR A 208 1.67 -16.55 -9.30
C THR A 208 0.32 -16.95 -9.88
N SER A 209 -0.23 -18.07 -9.43
CA SER A 209 -1.61 -18.48 -9.74
C SER A 209 -2.69 -17.57 -9.11
N PHE A 210 -2.31 -16.61 -8.26
CA PHE A 210 -3.22 -15.64 -7.68
C PHE A 210 -3.45 -14.42 -8.58
N TRP A 211 -2.67 -14.26 -9.65
CA TRP A 211 -2.97 -13.25 -10.65
C TRP A 211 -4.21 -13.65 -11.46
N THR A 212 -5.14 -12.71 -11.56
CA THR A 212 -6.32 -12.85 -12.41
C THR A 212 -6.44 -11.55 -13.17
N GLU A 213 -6.28 -11.63 -14.49
CA GLU A 213 -6.35 -10.44 -15.33
C GLU A 213 -7.74 -9.80 -15.21
N PRO A 214 -7.81 -8.48 -14.99
CA PRO A 214 -9.06 -7.72 -15.07
C PRO A 214 -9.82 -7.88 -16.39
N ASP A 215 -11.13 -8.10 -16.29
CA ASP A 215 -12.01 -8.12 -17.48
C ASP A 215 -11.97 -6.76 -18.21
N GLU A 216 -12.06 -5.68 -17.41
CA GLU A 216 -12.05 -4.28 -17.85
C GLU A 216 -10.64 -3.68 -17.82
N PRO A 217 -10.34 -2.74 -18.71
CA PRO A 217 -9.11 -1.96 -18.63
C PRO A 217 -8.95 -1.24 -17.28
N PHE A 218 -7.71 -1.11 -16.82
CA PHE A 218 -7.41 -0.55 -15.50
C PHE A 218 -6.22 0.40 -15.51
N LEU A 219 -6.19 1.31 -14.52
CA LEU A 219 -5.06 2.19 -14.27
C LEU A 219 -4.06 1.49 -13.36
N LEU A 220 -2.83 1.34 -13.82
CA LEU A 220 -1.74 0.78 -13.04
C LEU A 220 -1.09 1.86 -12.18
N PHE A 221 -1.03 1.66 -10.87
CA PHE A 221 -0.17 2.44 -9.98
C PHE A 221 1.08 1.63 -9.62
N ILE A 222 2.27 2.17 -9.87
CA ILE A 222 3.52 1.53 -9.45
C ILE A 222 4.49 2.52 -8.81
N GLU A 223 5.10 2.10 -7.71
CA GLU A 223 6.20 2.78 -7.00
C GLU A 223 7.32 1.77 -6.73
N GLU A 224 8.54 2.24 -6.47
CA GLU A 224 9.64 1.33 -6.12
C GLU A 224 10.67 2.00 -5.22
N VAL A 225 11.36 1.19 -4.42
CA VAL A 225 12.41 1.60 -3.51
C VAL A 225 13.57 0.63 -3.58
N ASN A 226 14.78 1.13 -3.41
CA ASN A 226 15.98 0.36 -3.14
C ASN A 226 16.34 -0.69 -4.20
N GLU A 227 15.92 -0.47 -5.45
CA GLU A 227 16.26 -1.35 -6.58
C GLU A 227 17.19 -0.63 -7.57
N PRO A 228 18.27 -1.27 -8.04
CA PRO A 228 19.09 -0.73 -9.12
C PRO A 228 18.32 -0.72 -10.44
N LEU A 229 18.65 0.22 -11.34
CA LEU A 229 17.92 0.44 -12.60
C LEU A 229 17.74 -0.82 -13.45
N TYR A 230 18.77 -1.68 -13.56
CA TYR A 230 18.69 -2.91 -14.34
C TYR A 230 17.69 -3.92 -13.76
N ARG A 231 17.41 -3.86 -12.44
CA ARG A 231 16.36 -4.68 -11.81
C ARG A 231 14.98 -4.14 -12.14
N VAL A 232 14.79 -2.83 -12.12
CA VAL A 232 13.55 -2.19 -12.60
C VAL A 232 13.29 -2.55 -14.06
N GLU A 233 14.27 -2.38 -14.94
CA GLU A 233 14.13 -2.73 -16.36
C GLU A 233 13.76 -4.21 -16.57
N ARG A 234 14.41 -5.11 -15.83
CA ARG A 234 14.09 -6.54 -15.88
C ARG A 234 12.65 -6.83 -15.44
N MET A 235 12.14 -6.15 -14.42
CA MET A 235 10.74 -6.31 -14.00
C MET A 235 9.77 -5.82 -15.07
N LEU A 236 10.07 -4.71 -15.75
CA LEU A 236 9.28 -4.24 -16.89
C LEU A 236 9.26 -5.28 -18.02
N TRP A 237 10.40 -5.92 -18.31
CA TRP A 237 10.49 -7.00 -19.28
C TRP A 237 9.67 -8.24 -18.89
N VAL A 238 9.73 -8.66 -17.63
CA VAL A 238 8.91 -9.78 -17.13
C VAL A 238 7.42 -9.47 -17.30
N LEU A 239 6.98 -8.27 -16.92
CA LEU A 239 5.59 -7.84 -17.09
C LEU A 239 5.18 -7.70 -18.56
N HIS A 240 6.09 -7.27 -19.44
CA HIS A 240 5.83 -7.21 -20.88
C HIS A 240 5.64 -8.61 -21.47
N TYR A 241 6.56 -9.54 -21.20
CA TYR A 241 6.48 -10.89 -21.74
C TYR A 241 5.37 -11.74 -21.12
N SER A 242 4.88 -11.40 -19.92
CA SER A 242 3.70 -12.05 -19.35
C SER A 242 2.38 -11.56 -19.94
N GLY A 243 2.40 -10.52 -20.79
CA GLY A 243 1.20 -9.91 -21.36
C GLY A 243 0.45 -8.98 -20.39
N PHE A 244 1.00 -8.70 -19.20
CA PHE A 244 0.34 -7.94 -18.13
C PHE A 244 -0.18 -6.58 -18.57
N PHE A 245 0.53 -5.89 -19.47
CA PHE A 245 0.16 -4.55 -19.92
C PHE A 245 -1.02 -4.53 -20.92
N SER A 246 -1.54 -5.68 -21.36
CA SER A 246 -2.59 -5.75 -22.39
C SER A 246 -3.90 -5.03 -22.01
N LYS A 247 -4.22 -5.04 -20.70
CA LYS A 247 -5.41 -4.40 -20.12
C LYS A 247 -5.08 -3.11 -19.35
N VAL A 248 -3.83 -2.67 -19.34
CA VAL A 248 -3.45 -1.42 -18.69
C VAL A 248 -3.81 -0.25 -19.62
N CYS A 249 -4.70 0.63 -19.18
CA CYS A 249 -5.10 1.81 -19.98
C CYS A 249 -4.24 3.06 -19.67
N GLY A 250 -3.50 3.04 -18.57
CA GLY A 250 -2.58 4.09 -18.19
C GLY A 250 -1.78 3.71 -16.95
N ILE A 251 -0.65 4.38 -16.74
CA ILE A 251 0.28 4.13 -15.66
C ILE A 251 0.54 5.42 -14.89
N VAL A 252 0.31 5.36 -13.58
CA VAL A 252 0.63 6.40 -12.61
C VAL A 252 1.83 5.95 -11.79
N PHE A 253 2.97 6.59 -12.02
CA PHE A 253 4.22 6.31 -11.33
C PHE A 253 4.28 7.08 -10.01
N GLY A 254 4.32 6.35 -8.90
CA GLY A 254 4.62 6.89 -7.58
C GLY A 254 6.08 7.33 -7.44
N SER A 255 6.59 7.33 -6.20
CA SER A 255 8.00 7.57 -5.95
C SER A 255 8.85 6.37 -6.36
N PHE A 256 9.89 6.63 -7.14
CA PHE A 256 10.97 5.69 -7.38
C PHE A 256 12.22 6.18 -6.64
N THR A 257 12.57 5.51 -5.54
CA THR A 257 13.74 5.83 -4.69
C THR A 257 14.79 4.74 -4.85
N MET A 258 15.61 4.83 -5.90
CA MET A 258 16.57 3.79 -6.29
C MET A 258 17.77 3.69 -5.33
N ASP A 259 18.15 2.48 -4.90
CA ASP A 259 19.42 2.23 -4.19
C ASP A 259 20.54 1.90 -5.18
N GLY A 260 21.72 2.48 -4.92
CA GLY A 260 22.90 2.37 -5.77
C GLY A 260 24.04 3.33 -5.44
N CYS A 261 23.81 4.34 -4.58
CA CYS A 261 24.89 5.18 -4.07
C CYS A 261 24.87 5.29 -2.55
N ASN A 262 25.33 4.22 -1.90
CA ASN A 262 25.82 4.25 -0.51
C ASN A 262 27.27 4.76 -0.41
N SER A 263 27.88 5.21 -1.51
CA SER A 263 28.95 6.20 -1.41
C SER A 263 28.29 7.56 -1.24
N SER A 264 28.91 8.44 -0.44
CA SER A 264 28.52 9.82 -0.16
C SER A 264 28.45 10.76 -1.39
N ALA A 265 28.20 10.21 -2.59
CA ALA A 265 28.27 10.86 -3.89
C ALA A 265 26.97 10.83 -4.72
N CYS A 266 25.95 10.00 -4.43
CA CYS A 266 24.68 10.10 -5.18
C CYS A 266 23.44 10.09 -4.29
N SER A 267 23.13 11.30 -3.84
CA SER A 267 21.78 11.78 -3.53
C SER A 267 21.31 12.77 -4.63
N SER A 268 21.89 12.67 -5.83
CA SER A 268 21.77 13.70 -6.87
C SER A 268 20.48 13.52 -7.69
N LYS A 269 19.98 14.61 -8.27
CA LYS A 269 18.81 14.62 -9.18
C LYS A 269 18.94 13.61 -10.33
N THR A 270 20.18 13.22 -10.68
CA THR A 270 20.57 12.38 -11.81
C THR A 270 19.92 10.99 -11.81
N ASP A 271 19.80 10.30 -10.67
CA ASP A 271 19.25 8.94 -10.64
C ASP A 271 17.73 8.89 -10.85
N ARG A 272 17.01 9.92 -10.37
CA ARG A 272 15.57 10.07 -10.64
C ARG A 272 15.31 10.37 -12.12
N HIS A 273 16.19 11.15 -12.76
CA HIS A 273 16.13 11.37 -14.20
C HIS A 273 16.40 10.07 -14.95
N ALA A 274 17.42 9.30 -14.57
CA ALA A 274 17.73 8.02 -15.20
C ALA A 274 16.58 7.00 -15.09
N CYS A 275 15.91 6.89 -13.93
CA CYS A 275 14.76 5.99 -13.79
C CYS A 275 13.57 6.47 -14.63
N ARG A 276 13.26 7.77 -14.60
CA ARG A 276 12.23 8.34 -15.48
C ARG A 276 12.53 8.09 -16.95
N ASP A 277 13.76 8.31 -17.38
CA ASP A 277 14.20 8.13 -18.77
C ASP A 277 14.09 6.66 -19.19
N LEU A 278 14.45 5.73 -18.30
CA LEU A 278 14.24 4.29 -18.51
C LEU A 278 12.76 3.96 -18.73
N LEU A 279 11.88 4.42 -17.83
CA LEU A 279 10.44 4.18 -17.92
C LEU A 279 9.85 4.81 -19.19
N MET A 280 10.17 6.07 -19.46
CA MET A 280 9.74 6.77 -20.67
C MET A 280 10.19 6.05 -21.92
N ARG A 281 11.47 5.69 -22.02
CA ARG A 281 12.04 4.94 -23.16
C ARG A 281 11.33 3.62 -23.37
N PHE A 282 11.11 2.86 -22.30
CA PHE A 282 10.44 1.56 -22.38
C PHE A 282 9.01 1.72 -22.91
N PHE A 283 8.20 2.56 -22.27
CA PHE A 283 6.80 2.71 -22.65
C PHE A 283 6.61 3.44 -23.99
N SER A 284 7.43 4.43 -24.33
CA SER A 284 7.36 5.07 -25.65
C SER A 284 7.70 4.11 -26.79
N THR A 285 8.55 3.11 -26.53
CA THR A 285 8.98 2.12 -27.54
C THR A 285 7.92 1.03 -27.74
N TYR A 286 7.43 0.44 -26.65
CA TYR A 286 6.56 -0.75 -26.71
C TYR A 286 5.07 -0.43 -26.55
N TYR A 287 4.72 0.74 -26.01
CA TYR A 287 3.34 1.15 -25.71
C TYR A 287 3.12 2.66 -26.00
N PRO A 288 3.31 3.13 -27.24
CA PRO A 288 3.33 4.57 -27.57
C PRO A 288 2.02 5.32 -27.29
N HIS A 289 0.91 4.60 -27.13
CA HIS A 289 -0.41 5.15 -26.83
C HIS A 289 -0.79 5.04 -25.33
N MET A 290 0.08 4.48 -24.50
CA MET A 290 -0.16 4.36 -23.07
C MET A 290 -0.16 5.75 -22.41
N TYR A 291 -1.17 6.06 -21.61
CA TYR A 291 -1.15 7.24 -20.77
C TYR A 291 -0.13 7.07 -19.64
N LEU A 292 0.82 7.98 -19.49
CA LEU A 292 1.86 7.93 -18.45
C LEU A 292 1.82 9.22 -17.61
N ALA A 293 1.86 9.10 -16.29
CA ALA A 293 1.93 10.25 -15.40
C ALA A 293 2.71 9.97 -14.11
N SER A 294 3.25 11.01 -13.49
CA SER A 294 3.95 10.93 -12.20
C SER A 294 3.14 11.53 -11.06
N LEU A 295 3.10 10.79 -9.95
CA LEU A 295 2.51 11.14 -8.66
C LEU A 295 3.60 11.06 -7.56
N PRO A 296 4.48 12.07 -7.45
CA PRO A 296 5.77 11.97 -6.74
C PRO A 296 5.69 11.84 -5.21
N PHE A 297 4.49 11.90 -4.63
CA PHE A 297 4.25 11.86 -3.19
C PHE A 297 3.48 10.63 -2.74
N VAL A 298 3.51 9.51 -3.46
CA VAL A 298 2.95 8.22 -3.02
C VAL A 298 4.00 7.13 -3.19
N GLY A 299 4.28 6.37 -2.13
CA GLY A 299 5.33 5.35 -2.11
C GLY A 299 6.36 5.59 -1.01
N HIS A 300 7.56 5.05 -1.15
CA HIS A 300 8.67 5.24 -0.20
C HIS A 300 9.30 6.64 -0.30
N THR A 301 8.54 7.66 0.11
CA THR A 301 8.91 9.08 0.05
C THR A 301 8.39 9.86 1.25
N SER A 302 8.83 11.11 1.40
CA SER A 302 8.31 12.03 2.41
C SER A 302 8.03 13.40 1.77
N PRO A 303 6.76 13.85 1.72
CA PRO A 303 5.56 13.22 2.30
C PRO A 303 5.13 11.95 1.56
N ASN A 304 4.37 11.08 2.23
CA ASN A 304 3.73 9.89 1.65
C ASN A 304 2.20 10.05 1.76
N LEU A 305 1.53 10.25 0.64
CA LEU A 305 0.10 10.45 0.54
C LEU A 305 -0.62 9.10 0.44
N THR A 306 -1.82 9.04 0.99
CA THR A 306 -2.64 7.83 0.95
C THR A 306 -3.40 7.72 -0.37
N LEU A 307 -3.32 6.55 -1.01
CA LEU A 307 -3.93 6.28 -2.31
C LEU A 307 -4.87 5.05 -2.22
N PRO A 308 -6.17 5.17 -2.57
CA PRO A 308 -7.09 4.04 -2.55
C PRO A 308 -6.91 3.14 -3.78
N LEU A 309 -6.57 1.88 -3.57
CA LEU A 309 -6.46 0.85 -4.59
C LEU A 309 -7.78 0.09 -4.72
N GLY A 310 -8.20 -0.18 -5.95
CA GLY A 310 -9.47 -0.79 -6.36
C GLY A 310 -10.58 0.22 -6.69
N ALA A 311 -10.43 1.47 -6.24
CA ALA A 311 -11.36 2.55 -6.52
C ALA A 311 -11.31 2.98 -7.99
N MET A 312 -12.41 3.55 -8.49
CA MET A 312 -12.45 4.12 -9.84
C MET A 312 -11.67 5.42 -9.85
N ALA A 313 -10.77 5.58 -10.82
CA ALA A 313 -9.95 6.77 -10.96
C ALA A 313 -9.92 7.27 -12.41
N ARG A 314 -9.75 8.58 -12.57
CA ARG A 314 -9.52 9.24 -13.85
C ARG A 314 -8.30 10.14 -13.75
N ALA A 315 -7.42 10.02 -14.73
CA ALA A 315 -6.15 10.73 -14.82
C ALA A 315 -6.17 11.64 -16.06
N ASP A 316 -5.90 12.93 -15.87
CA ASP A 316 -5.76 13.93 -16.94
C ASP A 316 -4.38 14.61 -16.93
N GLN A 317 -4.20 15.76 -17.57
CA GLN A 317 -2.91 16.46 -17.63
C GLN A 317 -2.31 16.87 -16.27
N HIS A 318 -3.14 17.07 -15.25
CA HIS A 318 -2.73 17.76 -14.02
C HIS A 318 -3.18 17.06 -12.73
N ARG A 319 -4.16 16.15 -12.82
CA ARG A 319 -4.79 15.59 -11.61
C ARG A 319 -5.28 14.17 -11.77
N LEU A 320 -5.05 13.39 -10.73
CA LEU A 320 -5.68 12.09 -10.52
C LEU A 320 -6.92 12.29 -9.65
N GLN A 321 -8.09 12.02 -10.23
CA GLN A 321 -9.38 12.07 -9.55
C GLN A 321 -9.81 10.66 -9.16
N ILE A 322 -10.27 10.47 -7.92
CA ILE A 322 -10.62 9.13 -7.39
C ILE A 322 -11.94 9.19 -6.63
N GLU A 323 -12.84 8.26 -6.93
CA GLU A 323 -14.18 8.18 -6.35
C GLU A 323 -14.25 7.14 -5.23
N LEU A 324 -14.68 7.57 -4.03
CA LEU A 324 -14.82 6.75 -2.81
C LEU A 324 -16.13 7.00 -2.08
#